data_AF-A0A1G7HKL8-F1
#
_entry.id   AF-A0A1G7HKL8-F1
#
_cell.length_a   1.000
_cell.length_b   1.000
_cell.length_c   1.000
_cell.angle_alpha   90.00
_cell.angle_beta   90.00
_cell.angle_gamma   90.00
#
_symmetry.space_group_name_H-M   'P 1'
#
loop_
_entity.id
_entity.type
_entity.pdbx_description
1 polymer ?
#
loop_
_entity_poly.entity_id
_entity_poly.type
_entity_poly.pdbx_seq_one_letter_code
_entity_poly.pdbx_strand_id
1 'polypeptide(L)'
;MKKITLLLVIALLSCKQTAPQTSQVNKTPEETMLASNDINEQEINSENIVAAITAKIKHFDEEPLYYLRIGKENCIIEVLVNDMPVYKSYELSNLASPLRINGSILKSGTQTVTVRMYPVGDLIKEEYEYGETITQLGDASNVSIRVIQLDKQGAMGLNDEVELLEYQSPTTDANGEVFAGTGLPFYEYTFEFFAKVPYDLSENSWGDAADLSTVDQDVLEHKILDYYKTFLKEYKRGNKDFIAQKYYQSFYVQAQAYYKSKEEIQEMWDEELQLLNNPTVKPQAVKDYELVFYVQGGVVFLRFKTKDDLFYRNECAGMVKAIEYGEEYETFFGLYLYAPKKGFTKKEFTLIMS
;
A
#
# COMPACT_ATOMS: atom_id res chain seq x y z
N MET A 1 -12.18 -19.57 24.77
CA MET A 1 -13.24 -18.64 24.33
C MET A 1 -13.80 -19.16 23.01
N LYS A 2 -15.12 -19.35 22.90
CA LYS A 2 -15.74 -19.98 21.73
C LYS A 2 -15.86 -18.96 20.59
N LYS A 3 -15.18 -19.19 19.47
CA LYS A 3 -15.33 -18.42 18.22
C LYS A 3 -16.64 -18.85 17.55
N ILE A 4 -17.53 -17.89 17.25
CA ILE A 4 -18.77 -18.11 16.49
C ILE A 4 -18.56 -17.53 15.09
N THR A 5 -18.65 -18.40 14.10
CA THR A 5 -18.54 -18.07 12.67
C THR A 5 -19.88 -17.59 12.13
N LEU A 6 -19.93 -16.39 11.56
CA LEU A 6 -21.13 -15.80 10.96
C LEU A 6 -21.14 -16.07 9.44
N LEU A 7 -22.12 -16.85 8.96
CA LEU A 7 -22.39 -17.06 7.54
C LEU A 7 -23.33 -15.95 7.03
N LEU A 8 -22.91 -15.24 5.97
CA LEU A 8 -23.76 -14.29 5.25
C LEU A 8 -24.40 -14.98 4.04
N VAL A 9 -25.73 -14.94 3.94
CA VAL A 9 -26.52 -15.50 2.82
C VAL A 9 -26.79 -14.39 1.81
N ILE A 10 -26.32 -14.55 0.57
CA ILE A 10 -26.55 -13.62 -0.55
C ILE A 10 -27.77 -14.11 -1.34
N ALA A 11 -28.80 -13.26 -1.45
CA ALA A 11 -29.98 -13.51 -2.28
C ALA A 11 -29.79 -12.88 -3.68
N LEU A 12 -29.93 -13.71 -4.72
CA LEU A 12 -29.88 -13.34 -6.14
C LEU A 12 -31.21 -12.74 -6.59
N LEU A 13 -31.20 -11.59 -7.26
CA LEU A 13 -32.32 -11.07 -8.03
C LEU A 13 -31.90 -10.78 -9.47
N SER A 14 -32.55 -11.48 -10.40
CA SER A 14 -32.30 -11.50 -11.84
C SER A 14 -32.63 -10.21 -12.58
N CYS A 15 -31.78 -9.90 -13.57
CA CYS A 15 -32.00 -8.88 -14.60
C CYS A 15 -33.21 -9.18 -15.51
N LYS A 16 -33.91 -8.12 -15.95
CA LYS A 16 -34.72 -8.11 -17.18
C LYS A 16 -34.21 -7.03 -18.12
N GLN A 17 -33.88 -7.44 -19.34
CA GLN A 17 -33.47 -6.62 -20.47
C GLN A 17 -34.67 -5.96 -21.14
N THR A 18 -34.49 -4.73 -21.64
CA THR A 18 -35.31 -4.17 -22.72
C THR A 18 -34.40 -3.44 -23.71
N ALA A 19 -34.64 -3.71 -25.00
CA ALA A 19 -33.82 -3.32 -26.15
C ALA A 19 -34.05 -1.85 -26.60
N PRO A 20 -33.24 -1.31 -27.55
CA PRO A 20 -32.88 0.11 -27.63
C PRO A 20 -33.72 0.93 -28.61
N GLN A 21 -33.72 2.26 -28.43
CA GLN A 21 -34.11 3.21 -29.47
C GLN A 21 -33.02 4.23 -29.74
N THR A 22 -32.69 4.32 -31.03
CA THR A 22 -31.76 5.19 -31.74
C THR A 22 -32.06 6.68 -31.58
N SER A 23 -31.03 7.50 -31.49
CA SER A 23 -31.01 8.86 -32.06
C SER A 23 -29.58 9.26 -32.42
N GLN A 24 -29.39 9.62 -33.69
CA GLN A 24 -28.17 10.15 -34.27
C GLN A 24 -27.97 11.61 -33.82
N VAL A 25 -26.76 11.98 -33.40
CA VAL A 25 -26.32 13.38 -33.40
C VAL A 25 -24.90 13.47 -33.96
N ASN A 26 -24.73 14.44 -34.86
CA ASN A 26 -23.61 14.68 -35.76
C ASN A 26 -22.28 14.93 -35.05
N LYS A 27 -21.20 14.39 -35.64
CA LYS A 27 -19.80 14.70 -35.31
C LYS A 27 -19.29 15.84 -36.19
N THR A 28 -18.68 16.85 -35.58
CA THR A 28 -17.67 17.71 -36.21
C THR A 28 -16.57 17.99 -35.17
N PRO A 29 -15.31 18.14 -35.57
CA PRO A 29 -14.14 17.81 -34.76
C PRO A 29 -13.66 18.99 -33.93
N GLU A 30 -13.60 18.83 -32.61
CA GLU A 30 -12.96 19.80 -31.72
C GLU A 30 -11.51 19.40 -31.41
N GLU A 31 -10.65 20.25 -31.96
CA GLU A 31 -9.34 20.71 -31.52
C GLU A 31 -8.74 20.11 -30.24
N THR A 32 -7.50 19.68 -30.43
CA THR A 32 -6.49 19.36 -29.43
C THR A 32 -6.34 20.49 -28.40
N MET A 33 -6.93 20.33 -27.22
CA MET A 33 -6.60 21.17 -26.07
C MET A 33 -5.51 20.50 -25.23
N LEU A 34 -4.32 21.10 -25.27
CA LEU A 34 -3.28 20.94 -24.24
C LEU A 34 -3.89 21.38 -22.90
N ALA A 35 -4.18 20.43 -22.01
CA ALA A 35 -4.59 20.72 -20.65
C ALA A 35 -3.38 21.25 -19.86
N SER A 36 -3.43 22.54 -19.55
CA SER A 36 -2.57 23.23 -18.59
C SER A 36 -2.74 22.65 -17.18
N ASN A 37 -1.62 22.35 -16.51
CA ASN A 37 -1.49 21.80 -15.16
C ASN A 37 -1.82 22.78 -14.02
N ASP A 38 -2.77 23.70 -14.20
CA ASP A 38 -3.18 24.62 -13.13
C ASP A 38 -4.47 24.11 -12.49
N ILE A 39 -4.32 23.37 -11.39
CA ILE A 39 -5.44 23.11 -10.49
C ILE A 39 -5.85 24.47 -9.90
N ASN A 40 -7.02 24.98 -10.30
CA ASN A 40 -7.71 26.00 -9.53
C ASN A 40 -8.27 25.30 -8.27
N GLU A 41 -7.40 25.04 -7.29
CA GLU A 41 -7.77 24.44 -6.01
C GLU A 41 -8.64 25.44 -5.26
N GLN A 42 -9.94 25.18 -5.20
CA GLN A 42 -10.60 25.41 -3.92
C GLN A 42 -9.78 24.62 -2.89
N GLU A 43 -9.24 25.30 -1.88
CA GLU A 43 -8.41 24.68 -0.82
C GLU A 43 -9.06 23.36 -0.38
N ILE A 44 -8.41 22.22 -0.66
CA ILE A 44 -8.96 20.90 -0.39
C ILE A 44 -9.33 20.81 1.10
N ASN A 45 -10.49 20.24 1.39
CA ASN A 45 -11.02 20.12 2.74
C ASN A 45 -11.90 18.86 2.87
N SER A 46 -12.44 18.65 4.07
CA SER A 46 -13.18 17.43 4.40
C SER A 46 -14.50 17.27 3.64
N GLU A 47 -15.07 18.36 3.13
CA GLU A 47 -16.33 18.36 2.39
C GLU A 47 -16.13 18.15 0.88
N ASN A 48 -14.99 18.56 0.32
CA ASN A 48 -14.76 18.54 -1.12
C ASN A 48 -13.77 17.48 -1.60
N ILE A 49 -12.99 16.83 -0.73
CA ILE A 49 -11.93 15.87 -1.12
C ILE A 49 -12.43 14.79 -2.09
N VAL A 50 -13.56 14.16 -1.81
CA VAL A 50 -14.14 13.10 -2.67
C VAL A 50 -14.50 13.67 -4.05
N ALA A 51 -15.15 14.82 -4.09
CA ALA A 51 -15.52 15.48 -5.35
C ALA A 51 -14.29 15.91 -6.16
N ALA A 52 -13.27 16.46 -5.48
CA ALA A 52 -12.03 16.92 -6.09
C ALA A 52 -11.21 15.77 -6.68
N ILE A 53 -11.14 14.63 -6.00
CA ILE A 53 -10.48 13.42 -6.52
C ILE A 53 -11.29 12.87 -7.70
N THR A 54 -12.60 12.67 -7.52
CA THR A 54 -13.49 12.11 -8.56
C THR A 54 -13.38 12.90 -9.87
N ALA A 55 -13.30 14.23 -9.81
CA ALA A 55 -13.16 15.07 -10.99
C ALA A 55 -11.84 14.87 -11.76
N LYS A 56 -10.81 14.30 -11.14
CA LYS A 56 -9.49 14.04 -11.73
C LYS A 56 -9.30 12.58 -12.20
N ILE A 57 -10.12 11.65 -11.71
CA ILE A 57 -10.00 10.24 -12.07
C ILE A 57 -10.36 10.05 -13.54
N LYS A 58 -9.50 9.32 -14.24
CA LYS A 58 -9.71 8.88 -15.62
C LYS A 58 -10.03 7.39 -15.63
N HIS A 59 -11.06 7.04 -16.37
CA HIS A 59 -11.43 5.66 -16.69
C HIS A 59 -11.04 5.33 -18.12
N PHE A 60 -10.84 4.05 -18.40
CA PHE A 60 -10.29 3.56 -19.67
C PHE A 60 -11.05 2.33 -20.16
N ASP A 61 -10.92 2.02 -21.45
CA ASP A 61 -11.53 0.82 -22.04
C ASP A 61 -10.95 -0.47 -21.44
N GLU A 62 -9.68 -0.45 -21.03
CA GLU A 62 -8.99 -1.51 -20.28
C GLU A 62 -8.47 -0.92 -18.96
N GLU A 63 -8.79 -1.56 -17.84
CA GLU A 63 -8.41 -1.14 -16.49
C GLU A 63 -7.67 -2.28 -15.77
N PRO A 64 -6.42 -2.58 -16.19
CA PRO A 64 -5.67 -3.71 -15.69
C PRO A 64 -5.31 -3.55 -14.21
N LEU A 65 -5.69 -4.55 -13.43
CA LEU A 65 -5.33 -4.74 -12.02
C LEU A 65 -4.31 -5.87 -11.90
N TYR A 66 -3.24 -5.62 -11.17
CA TYR A 66 -2.15 -6.54 -10.91
C TYR A 66 -2.22 -7.06 -9.47
N TYR A 67 -1.97 -8.35 -9.32
CA TYR A 67 -2.03 -9.07 -8.07
C TYR A 67 -0.82 -9.96 -7.86
N LEU A 68 -0.44 -10.17 -6.60
CA LEU A 68 0.52 -11.18 -6.17
C LEU A 68 -0.22 -12.28 -5.41
N ARG A 69 -0.21 -13.50 -5.93
CA ARG A 69 -0.63 -14.69 -5.17
C ARG A 69 0.61 -15.27 -4.51
N ILE A 70 0.70 -15.13 -3.19
CA ILE A 70 1.91 -15.42 -2.41
C ILE A 70 1.68 -16.68 -1.59
N GLY A 71 2.55 -17.67 -1.75
CA GLY A 71 2.72 -18.80 -0.85
C GLY A 71 4.07 -18.72 -0.15
N LYS A 72 4.11 -19.03 1.14
CA LYS A 72 5.33 -19.13 1.94
C LYS A 72 5.32 -20.36 2.83
N GLU A 73 6.51 -20.88 3.08
CA GLU A 73 6.76 -22.05 3.91
C GLU A 73 8.05 -21.85 4.72
N ASN A 74 8.02 -22.23 6.01
CA ASN A 74 9.18 -22.17 6.92
C ASN A 74 9.90 -20.81 6.96
N CYS A 75 9.15 -19.72 6.77
CA CYS A 75 9.66 -18.34 6.88
C CYS A 75 8.51 -17.37 7.16
N ILE A 76 8.87 -16.17 7.60
CA ILE A 76 8.03 -14.97 7.60
C ILE A 76 8.59 -13.95 6.61
N ILE A 77 7.74 -13.09 6.06
CA ILE A 77 8.12 -12.27 4.89
C ILE A 77 7.67 -10.82 4.96
N GLU A 78 8.39 -9.98 4.23
CA GLU A 78 7.89 -8.70 3.70
C GLU A 78 8.01 -8.73 2.17
N VAL A 79 7.10 -8.03 1.49
CA VAL A 79 7.11 -7.88 0.04
C VAL A 79 7.02 -6.39 -0.31
N LEU A 80 7.90 -5.97 -1.20
CA LEU A 80 7.95 -4.62 -1.73
C LEU A 80 7.73 -4.65 -3.25
N VAL A 81 7.01 -3.68 -3.79
CA VAL A 81 6.85 -3.45 -5.22
C VAL A 81 7.43 -2.07 -5.53
N ASN A 82 8.35 -2.00 -6.48
CA ASN A 82 9.11 -0.78 -6.80
C ASN A 82 9.72 -0.11 -5.56
N ASP A 83 10.29 -0.93 -4.68
CA ASP A 83 10.88 -0.55 -3.39
C ASP A 83 9.90 0.08 -2.40
N MET A 84 8.58 0.02 -2.65
CA MET A 84 7.53 0.38 -1.69
C MET A 84 6.96 -0.86 -1.00
N PRO A 85 6.83 -0.90 0.33
CA PRO A 85 6.25 -2.03 1.04
C PRO A 85 4.75 -2.19 0.72
N VAL A 86 4.37 -3.39 0.29
CA VAL A 86 2.97 -3.72 -0.06
C VAL A 86 2.38 -4.81 0.83
N TYR A 87 3.22 -5.64 1.46
CA TYR A 87 2.76 -6.71 2.31
C TYR A 87 3.80 -7.12 3.34
N LYS A 88 3.32 -7.59 4.49
CA LYS A 88 4.11 -8.24 5.53
C LYS A 88 3.29 -9.36 6.14
N SER A 89 3.96 -10.45 6.49
CA SER A 89 3.35 -11.57 7.18
C SER A 89 4.36 -12.14 8.16
N TYR A 90 4.13 -11.86 9.45
CA TYR A 90 4.90 -12.37 10.57
C TYR A 90 4.17 -13.48 11.33
N GLU A 91 3.36 -14.24 10.61
CA GLU A 91 2.59 -15.37 11.10
C GLU A 91 2.92 -16.61 10.26
N LEU A 92 2.51 -17.80 10.72
CA LEU A 92 2.77 -19.06 9.99
C LEU A 92 1.82 -19.24 8.80
N SER A 93 0.59 -18.71 8.88
CA SER A 93 -0.42 -18.79 7.84
C SER A 93 -0.02 -18.10 6.54
N ASN A 94 -0.66 -18.55 5.46
CA ASN A 94 -0.55 -17.97 4.12
C ASN A 94 -1.69 -17.01 3.84
N LEU A 95 -1.43 -16.01 2.99
CA LEU A 95 -2.44 -15.10 2.50
C LEU A 95 -3.44 -15.87 1.63
N ALA A 96 -4.72 -15.84 1.99
CA ALA A 96 -5.74 -16.59 1.28
C ALA A 96 -6.15 -15.96 -0.05
N SER A 97 -6.12 -14.62 -0.14
CA SER A 97 -6.49 -13.83 -1.32
C SER A 97 -5.26 -13.25 -2.02
N PRO A 98 -5.28 -13.09 -3.35
CA PRO A 98 -4.22 -12.38 -4.05
C PRO A 98 -4.11 -10.93 -3.55
N LEU A 99 -2.89 -10.47 -3.31
CA LEU A 99 -2.58 -9.11 -2.89
C LEU A 99 -2.64 -8.18 -4.11
N ARG A 100 -3.51 -7.18 -4.11
CA ARG A 100 -3.54 -6.17 -5.18
C ARG A 100 -2.40 -5.16 -5.02
N ILE A 101 -1.71 -4.81 -6.11
CA ILE A 101 -0.46 -4.02 -6.03
C ILE A 101 -0.41 -2.74 -6.88
N ASN A 102 -1.49 -2.37 -7.59
CA ASN A 102 -1.46 -1.20 -8.48
C ASN A 102 -1.06 0.10 -7.79
N GLY A 103 -1.34 0.27 -6.48
CA GLY A 103 -0.93 1.46 -5.73
C GLY A 103 0.58 1.72 -5.74
N SER A 104 1.38 0.70 -6.05
CA SER A 104 2.84 0.79 -6.21
C SER A 104 3.32 0.80 -7.67
N ILE A 105 2.41 0.76 -8.65
CA ILE A 105 2.71 0.80 -10.09
C ILE A 105 2.30 2.17 -10.61
N LEU A 106 3.26 3.10 -10.77
CA LEU A 106 2.94 4.46 -11.19
C LEU A 106 2.77 4.62 -12.70
N LYS A 107 3.36 3.73 -13.50
CA LYS A 107 3.27 3.76 -14.96
C LYS A 107 3.61 2.41 -15.57
N SER A 108 3.32 2.29 -16.87
CA SER A 108 3.74 1.14 -17.68
C SER A 108 5.27 0.98 -17.69
N GLY A 109 5.72 -0.27 -17.72
CA GLY A 109 7.13 -0.62 -17.78
C GLY A 109 7.49 -1.83 -16.94
N THR A 110 8.80 -2.07 -16.82
CA THR A 110 9.35 -3.04 -15.87
C THR A 110 9.08 -2.58 -14.44
N GLN A 111 8.54 -3.50 -13.65
CA GLN A 111 8.29 -3.33 -12.23
C GLN A 111 9.13 -4.35 -11.46
N THR A 112 9.56 -4.01 -10.25
CA THR A 112 10.34 -4.91 -9.39
C THR A 112 9.51 -5.42 -8.24
N VAL A 113 9.65 -6.69 -7.89
CA VAL A 113 9.14 -7.28 -6.65
C VAL A 113 10.34 -7.73 -5.81
N THR A 114 10.47 -7.20 -4.60
CA THR A 114 11.49 -7.61 -3.64
C THR A 114 10.85 -8.39 -2.51
N VAL A 115 11.42 -9.54 -2.18
CA VAL A 115 10.99 -10.40 -1.08
C VAL A 115 12.07 -10.42 -0.02
N ARG A 116 11.69 -10.08 1.21
CA ARG A 116 12.52 -10.17 2.41
C ARG A 116 12.05 -11.33 3.24
N MET A 117 12.92 -12.30 3.46
CA MET A 117 12.63 -13.53 4.21
C MET A 117 13.36 -13.52 5.54
N TYR A 118 12.65 -13.96 6.58
CA TYR A 118 13.20 -14.14 7.92
C TYR A 118 12.79 -15.50 8.49
N PRO A 119 13.60 -16.07 9.40
CA PRO A 119 13.23 -17.30 10.08
C PRO A 119 11.97 -17.11 10.94
N VAL A 120 11.27 -18.21 11.21
CA VAL A 120 10.01 -18.20 11.96
C VAL A 120 10.14 -17.89 13.45
N GLY A 121 11.36 -17.80 13.98
CA GLY A 121 11.58 -17.46 15.40
C GLY A 121 10.94 -18.49 16.33
N ASP A 122 10.16 -17.99 17.29
CA ASP A 122 9.41 -18.79 18.25
C ASP A 122 8.00 -19.18 17.78
N LEU A 123 7.55 -18.77 16.60
CA LEU A 123 6.16 -18.95 16.16
C LEU A 123 5.67 -20.41 16.20
N ILE A 124 6.51 -21.38 15.80
CA ILE A 124 6.17 -22.81 15.85
C ILE A 124 5.99 -23.27 17.30
N LYS A 125 6.89 -22.82 18.19
CA LYS A 125 6.87 -23.13 19.61
C LYS A 125 5.66 -22.52 20.31
N GLU A 126 5.26 -21.31 19.92
CA GLU A 126 4.09 -20.63 20.45
C GLU A 126 2.77 -21.27 19.98
N GLU A 127 2.66 -21.64 18.70
CA GLU A 127 1.43 -22.21 18.13
C GLU A 127 1.19 -23.66 18.62
N TYR A 128 2.25 -24.47 18.72
CA TYR A 128 2.11 -25.90 18.98
C TYR A 128 2.64 -26.36 20.34
N GLU A 129 3.19 -25.47 21.16
CA GLU A 129 3.81 -25.77 22.46
C GLU A 129 4.95 -26.81 22.38
N TYR A 130 5.56 -26.98 21.20
CA TYR A 130 6.74 -27.82 20.97
C TYR A 130 7.68 -27.22 19.92
N GLY A 131 8.93 -27.65 19.91
CA GLY A 131 9.95 -27.20 18.96
C GLY A 131 10.97 -26.25 19.58
N GLU A 132 11.93 -25.84 18.77
CA GLU A 132 13.03 -24.95 19.15
C GLU A 132 12.87 -23.59 18.48
N THR A 133 13.52 -22.57 19.05
CA THR A 133 13.59 -21.24 18.43
C THR A 133 14.38 -21.32 17.13
N ILE A 134 13.74 -21.01 16.01
CA ILE A 134 14.38 -21.03 14.69
C ILE A 134 14.93 -19.65 14.38
N THR A 135 16.26 -19.51 14.39
CA THR A 135 16.96 -18.22 14.20
C THR A 135 17.64 -18.07 12.84
N GLN A 136 17.54 -19.10 11.99
CA GLN A 136 18.11 -19.13 10.65
C GLN A 136 17.12 -19.78 9.68
N LEU A 137 17.12 -19.32 8.43
CA LEU A 137 16.36 -19.92 7.34
C LEU A 137 16.92 -21.32 7.06
N GLY A 138 16.01 -22.28 6.80
CA GLY A 138 16.38 -23.67 6.53
C GLY A 138 16.31 -23.99 5.03
N ASP A 139 16.75 -25.20 4.67
CA ASP A 139 16.72 -25.68 3.27
C ASP A 139 15.31 -25.61 2.67
N ALA A 140 14.29 -25.92 3.47
CA ALA A 140 12.89 -25.89 3.09
C ALA A 140 12.19 -24.53 3.28
N SER A 141 12.92 -23.44 3.57
CA SER A 141 12.35 -22.10 3.54
C SER A 141 12.03 -21.72 2.09
N ASN A 142 10.77 -21.40 1.80
CA ASN A 142 10.32 -21.19 0.42
C ASN A 142 9.30 -20.06 0.34
N VAL A 143 9.37 -19.30 -0.76
CA VAL A 143 8.34 -18.34 -1.17
C VAL A 143 8.05 -18.53 -2.66
N SER A 144 6.78 -18.74 -2.98
CA SER A 144 6.23 -18.79 -4.34
C SER A 144 5.37 -17.56 -4.58
N ILE A 145 5.61 -16.83 -5.66
CA ILE A 145 4.80 -15.68 -6.07
C ILE A 145 4.34 -15.85 -7.50
N ARG A 146 3.03 -15.79 -7.72
CA ARG A 146 2.44 -15.62 -9.06
C ARG A 146 1.97 -14.20 -9.24
N VAL A 147 2.42 -13.57 -10.33
CA VAL A 147 1.92 -12.27 -10.76
C VAL A 147 0.74 -12.50 -11.69
N ILE A 148 -0.41 -11.98 -11.31
CA ILE A 148 -1.68 -12.21 -12.00
C ILE A 148 -2.28 -10.86 -12.40
N GLN A 149 -2.87 -10.80 -13.59
CA GLN A 149 -3.61 -9.64 -14.08
C GLN A 149 -5.09 -9.99 -14.24
N LEU A 150 -5.95 -9.03 -13.89
CA LEU A 150 -7.37 -8.99 -14.24
C LEU A 150 -7.69 -7.62 -14.86
N ASP A 151 -8.77 -7.52 -15.63
CA ASP A 151 -9.29 -6.25 -16.11
C ASP A 151 -10.55 -5.86 -15.34
N LYS A 152 -10.55 -4.69 -14.69
CA LYS A 152 -11.69 -4.19 -13.91
C LYS A 152 -12.95 -3.99 -14.75
N GLN A 153 -12.81 -3.75 -16.06
CA GLN A 153 -13.92 -3.66 -17.00
C GLN A 153 -14.50 -5.04 -17.41
N GLY A 154 -13.79 -6.13 -17.08
CA GLY A 154 -14.16 -7.51 -17.39
C GLY A 154 -14.97 -8.21 -16.28
N ALA A 155 -15.14 -9.53 -16.41
CA ALA A 155 -15.94 -10.35 -15.51
C ALA A 155 -15.28 -10.63 -14.13
N MET A 156 -14.01 -10.25 -13.95
CA MET A 156 -13.25 -10.28 -12.67
C MET A 156 -13.29 -11.62 -11.91
N GLY A 157 -13.55 -12.73 -12.60
CA GLY A 157 -13.58 -14.07 -12.02
C GLY A 157 -12.23 -14.78 -12.10
N LEU A 158 -12.11 -15.91 -11.39
CA LEU A 158 -10.88 -16.71 -11.37
C LEU A 158 -10.44 -17.21 -12.76
N ASN A 159 -11.40 -17.44 -13.67
CA ASN A 159 -11.10 -17.88 -15.04
C ASN A 159 -10.66 -16.74 -15.96
N ASP A 160 -10.80 -15.48 -15.51
CA ASP A 160 -10.37 -14.28 -16.23
C ASP A 160 -8.93 -13.88 -15.83
N GLU A 161 -8.35 -14.54 -14.83
CA GLU A 161 -6.98 -14.31 -14.36
C GLU A 161 -5.97 -14.66 -15.47
N VAL A 162 -5.14 -13.69 -15.83
CA VAL A 162 -4.00 -13.89 -16.72
C VAL A 162 -2.73 -13.98 -15.87
N GLU A 163 -2.14 -15.18 -15.80
CA GLU A 163 -0.84 -15.37 -15.15
C GLU A 163 0.27 -14.80 -16.03
N LEU A 164 1.04 -13.86 -15.49
CA LEU A 164 2.12 -13.19 -16.21
C LEU A 164 3.48 -13.81 -15.91
N LEU A 165 3.65 -14.29 -14.67
CA LEU A 165 4.91 -14.80 -14.15
C LEU A 165 4.64 -15.67 -12.91
N GLU A 166 5.38 -16.77 -12.78
CA GLU A 166 5.57 -17.49 -11.52
C GLU A 166 7.05 -17.41 -11.14
N TYR A 167 7.32 -17.07 -9.88
CA TYR A 167 8.67 -16.96 -9.34
C TYR A 167 8.78 -17.74 -8.03
N GLN A 168 9.80 -18.58 -7.94
CA GLN A 168 10.16 -19.32 -6.72
C GLN A 168 11.38 -18.69 -6.07
N SER A 169 11.46 -18.70 -4.75
CA SER A 169 12.63 -18.24 -4.03
C SER A 169 13.90 -18.97 -4.50
N PRO A 170 15.06 -18.29 -4.59
CA PRO A 170 16.26 -18.88 -5.20
C PRO A 170 16.76 -20.12 -4.46
N THR A 171 17.28 -21.10 -5.21
CA THR A 171 17.86 -22.34 -4.69
C THR A 171 19.30 -22.51 -5.17
N THR A 172 20.09 -23.35 -4.49
CA THR A 172 21.51 -23.57 -4.79
C THR A 172 21.79 -24.90 -5.48
N ASP A 173 20.88 -25.86 -5.40
CA ASP A 173 21.02 -27.18 -5.98
C ASP A 173 20.23 -27.31 -7.30
N ALA A 174 20.57 -28.33 -8.08
CA ALA A 174 19.93 -28.57 -9.37
C ALA A 174 18.48 -29.08 -9.23
N ASN A 175 18.11 -29.61 -8.06
CA ASN A 175 16.79 -30.15 -7.79
C ASN A 175 15.81 -29.07 -7.28
N GLY A 176 16.31 -27.92 -6.83
CA GLY A 176 15.48 -26.87 -6.24
C GLY A 176 15.02 -27.19 -4.81
N GLU A 177 15.79 -27.99 -4.06
CA GLU A 177 15.43 -28.43 -2.72
C GLU A 177 16.14 -27.60 -1.63
N VAL A 178 17.31 -27.01 -1.94
CA VAL A 178 18.09 -26.23 -0.98
C VAL A 178 17.96 -24.73 -1.25
N PHE A 179 17.18 -24.05 -0.41
CA PHE A 179 17.04 -22.60 -0.44
C PHE A 179 18.39 -21.87 -0.36
N ALA A 180 18.59 -20.85 -1.18
CA ALA A 180 19.84 -20.12 -1.26
C ALA A 180 20.20 -19.33 0.00
N GLY A 181 19.21 -19.01 0.83
CA GLY A 181 19.41 -18.35 2.11
C GLY A 181 19.58 -19.28 3.31
N THR A 182 19.74 -20.60 3.11
CA THR A 182 19.99 -21.55 4.21
C THR A 182 21.09 -21.06 5.14
N GLY A 183 20.82 -21.13 6.46
CA GLY A 183 21.75 -20.74 7.51
C GLY A 183 21.83 -19.23 7.76
N LEU A 184 21.12 -18.40 6.98
CA LEU A 184 21.09 -16.96 7.18
C LEU A 184 19.94 -16.52 8.08
N PRO A 185 20.11 -15.49 8.92
CA PRO A 185 19.03 -14.90 9.71
C PRO A 185 18.10 -14.00 8.86
N PHE A 186 18.48 -13.73 7.62
CA PHE A 186 17.78 -12.86 6.68
C PHE A 186 18.24 -13.18 5.26
N TYR A 187 17.31 -13.17 4.30
CA TYR A 187 17.61 -13.27 2.88
C TYR A 187 16.69 -12.33 2.10
N GLU A 188 17.24 -11.63 1.12
CA GLU A 188 16.50 -10.73 0.23
C GLU A 188 16.80 -11.08 -1.21
N TYR A 189 15.77 -11.11 -2.05
CA TYR A 189 15.91 -11.22 -3.49
C TYR A 189 14.87 -10.36 -4.21
N THR A 190 15.20 -10.00 -5.45
CA THR A 190 14.34 -9.19 -6.31
C THR A 190 14.17 -9.88 -7.65
N PHE A 191 12.96 -9.81 -8.20
CA PHE A 191 12.65 -10.20 -9.57
C PHE A 191 11.81 -9.14 -10.27
N GLU A 192 11.69 -9.26 -11.58
CA GLU A 192 11.03 -8.26 -12.43
C GLU A 192 9.84 -8.85 -13.17
N PHE A 193 8.83 -8.02 -13.41
CA PHE A 193 7.74 -8.32 -14.34
C PHE A 193 7.37 -7.05 -15.13
N PHE A 194 6.71 -7.22 -16.27
CA PHE A 194 6.22 -6.09 -17.06
C PHE A 194 4.76 -5.81 -16.73
N ALA A 195 4.44 -4.55 -16.41
CA ALA A 195 3.07 -4.07 -16.24
C ALA A 195 2.72 -3.05 -17.33
N LYS A 196 1.52 -3.14 -17.87
CA LYS A 196 0.93 -2.17 -18.79
C LYS A 196 -0.29 -1.53 -18.12
N VAL A 197 -0.20 -0.24 -17.83
CA VAL A 197 -1.28 0.57 -17.26
C VAL A 197 -1.53 1.82 -18.14
N PRO A 198 -2.78 2.30 -18.26
CA PRO A 198 -3.16 3.39 -19.15
C PRO A 198 -2.96 4.80 -18.53
N TYR A 199 -2.20 4.89 -17.43
CA TYR A 199 -1.88 6.15 -16.75
C TYR A 199 -0.36 6.30 -16.57
N ASP A 200 0.06 7.54 -16.33
CA ASP A 200 1.37 7.86 -15.77
C ASP A 200 1.15 8.78 -14.56
N LEU A 201 1.40 8.22 -13.38
CA LEU A 201 1.31 8.86 -12.08
C LEU A 201 2.71 9.22 -11.55
N SER A 202 3.77 9.12 -12.37
CA SER A 202 5.14 9.39 -11.92
C SER A 202 5.30 10.86 -11.49
N GLU A 203 4.66 11.78 -12.21
CA GLU A 203 4.70 13.21 -11.89
C GLU A 203 3.75 13.54 -10.73
N ASN A 204 4.23 14.34 -9.78
CA ASN A 204 3.51 14.72 -8.57
C ASN A 204 3.18 13.54 -7.63
N SER A 205 3.99 12.49 -7.64
CA SER A 205 3.93 11.39 -6.67
C SER A 205 5.34 11.04 -6.21
N TRP A 206 5.49 9.96 -5.45
CA TRP A 206 6.82 9.46 -5.10
C TRP A 206 7.67 9.02 -6.32
N GLY A 207 7.07 8.89 -7.52
CA GLY A 207 7.79 8.59 -8.77
C GLY A 207 8.72 9.70 -9.27
N ASP A 208 8.51 10.95 -8.85
CA ASP A 208 9.38 12.09 -9.12
C ASP A 208 10.00 12.70 -7.87
N ALA A 209 10.08 11.92 -6.78
CA ALA A 209 10.62 12.35 -5.50
C ALA A 209 12.12 12.68 -5.57
N ALA A 210 12.52 13.72 -4.84
CA ALA A 210 13.92 14.02 -4.59
C ALA A 210 14.54 12.99 -3.65
N ASP A 211 15.81 12.67 -3.86
CA ASP A 211 16.54 11.75 -2.98
C ASP A 211 16.82 12.42 -1.62
N LEU A 212 16.02 12.04 -0.63
CA LEU A 212 16.10 12.53 0.74
C LEU A 212 17.33 12.00 1.48
N SER A 213 17.94 10.90 1.03
CA SER A 213 19.19 10.41 1.63
C SER A 213 20.36 11.39 1.46
N THR A 214 20.21 12.36 0.54
CA THR A 214 21.20 13.41 0.29
C THR A 214 21.06 14.63 1.20
N VAL A 215 19.99 14.69 2.00
CA VAL A 215 19.71 15.75 2.99
C VAL A 215 20.52 15.46 4.26
N ASP A 216 20.94 16.51 4.96
CA ASP A 216 21.54 16.36 6.28
C ASP A 216 20.57 15.61 7.23
N GLN A 217 21.09 14.57 7.90
CA GLN A 217 20.25 13.63 8.63
C GLN A 217 19.47 14.30 9.77
N ASP A 218 20.09 15.24 10.50
CA ASP A 218 19.42 15.95 11.61
C ASP A 218 18.31 16.87 11.07
N VAL A 219 18.55 17.54 9.93
CA VAL A 219 17.53 18.37 9.26
C VAL A 219 16.35 17.54 8.79
N LEU A 220 16.62 16.39 8.16
CA LEU A 220 15.59 15.49 7.66
C LEU A 220 14.77 14.91 8.81
N GLU A 221 15.43 14.37 9.82
CA GLU A 221 14.78 13.78 10.99
C GLU A 221 13.90 14.83 11.72
N HIS A 222 14.41 16.06 11.90
CA HIS A 222 13.63 17.13 12.51
C HIS A 222 12.35 17.46 11.72
N LYS A 223 12.44 17.56 10.39
CA LYS A 223 11.28 17.85 9.53
C LYS A 223 10.25 16.73 9.54
N ILE A 224 10.67 15.47 9.49
CA ILE A 224 9.76 14.33 9.52
C ILE A 224 9.07 14.22 10.89
N LEU A 225 9.82 14.39 11.97
CA LEU A 225 9.25 14.42 13.33
C LEU A 225 8.22 15.53 13.49
N ASP A 226 8.50 16.73 12.98
CA ASP A 226 7.56 17.85 13.03
C ASP A 226 6.28 17.53 12.25
N TYR A 227 6.40 16.91 11.07
CA TYR A 227 5.27 16.42 10.30
C TYR A 227 4.42 15.42 11.11
N TYR A 228 5.04 14.38 11.66
CA TYR A 228 4.34 13.35 12.45
C TYR A 228 3.66 13.94 13.69
N LYS A 229 4.36 14.79 14.45
CA LYS A 229 3.80 15.43 15.66
C LYS A 229 2.64 16.35 15.32
N THR A 230 2.75 17.11 14.24
CA THR A 230 1.67 17.98 13.77
C THR A 230 0.47 17.15 13.30
N PHE A 231 0.71 16.11 12.50
CA PHE A 231 -0.33 15.20 12.04
C PHE A 231 -1.11 14.60 13.21
N LEU A 232 -0.43 13.97 14.18
CA LEU A 232 -1.08 13.35 15.35
C LEU A 232 -1.81 14.37 16.23
N LYS A 233 -1.29 15.59 16.35
CA LYS A 233 -1.93 16.68 17.09
C LYS A 233 -3.23 17.14 16.42
N GLU A 234 -3.22 17.32 15.11
CA GLU A 234 -4.42 17.70 14.34
C GLU A 234 -5.43 16.55 14.26
N TYR A 235 -4.94 15.30 14.18
CA TYR A 235 -5.76 14.09 14.29
C TYR A 235 -6.50 14.07 15.63
N LYS A 236 -5.80 14.30 16.75
CA LYS A 236 -6.41 14.39 18.10
C LYS A 236 -7.48 15.48 18.19
N ARG A 237 -7.33 16.57 17.44
CA ARG A 237 -8.27 17.69 17.41
C ARG A 237 -9.52 17.39 16.57
N GLY A 238 -9.55 16.27 15.83
CA GLY A 238 -10.59 15.99 14.86
C GLY A 238 -10.59 16.98 13.70
N ASN A 239 -9.43 17.54 13.34
CA ASN A 239 -9.33 18.55 12.29
C ASN A 239 -9.44 17.90 10.90
N LYS A 240 -10.68 17.65 10.46
CA LYS A 240 -10.99 16.93 9.22
C LYS A 240 -10.40 17.61 7.98
N ASP A 241 -10.38 18.95 7.93
CA ASP A 241 -9.87 19.67 6.77
C ASP A 241 -8.36 19.51 6.63
N PHE A 242 -7.62 19.61 7.74
CA PHE A 242 -6.19 19.33 7.74
C PHE A 242 -5.90 17.89 7.30
N ILE A 243 -6.66 16.91 7.83
CA ILE A 243 -6.49 15.50 7.47
C ILE A 243 -6.78 15.29 5.97
N ALA A 244 -7.87 15.87 5.44
CA ALA A 244 -8.19 15.81 4.02
C ALA A 244 -7.05 16.38 3.15
N GLN A 245 -6.46 17.51 3.53
CA GLN A 245 -5.30 18.09 2.83
C GLN A 245 -4.08 17.15 2.82
N LYS A 246 -3.80 16.44 3.93
CA LYS A 246 -2.66 15.53 4.02
C LYS A 246 -2.84 14.24 3.22
N TYR A 247 -4.07 13.74 3.14
CA TYR A 247 -4.38 12.52 2.39
C TYR A 247 -4.71 12.75 0.92
N TYR A 248 -5.03 13.97 0.49
CA TYR A 248 -5.48 14.25 -0.87
C TYR A 248 -4.61 13.61 -1.97
N GLN A 249 -3.29 13.78 -1.87
CA GLN A 249 -2.39 13.28 -2.91
C GLN A 249 -2.29 11.75 -2.91
N SER A 250 -2.12 11.12 -1.74
CA SER A 250 -2.06 9.66 -1.65
C SER A 250 -3.39 9.00 -2.03
N PHE A 251 -4.52 9.60 -1.66
CA PHE A 251 -5.85 9.16 -2.08
C PHE A 251 -6.04 9.28 -3.58
N TYR A 252 -5.61 10.38 -4.20
CA TYR A 252 -5.67 10.55 -5.65
C TYR A 252 -4.87 9.47 -6.39
N VAL A 253 -3.62 9.24 -5.98
CA VAL A 253 -2.75 8.21 -6.59
C VAL A 253 -3.38 6.83 -6.47
N GLN A 254 -3.83 6.45 -5.28
CA GLN A 254 -4.49 5.16 -5.06
C GLN A 254 -5.79 5.04 -5.87
N ALA A 255 -6.63 6.08 -5.86
CA ALA A 255 -7.90 6.06 -6.59
C ALA A 255 -7.68 5.92 -8.09
N GLN A 256 -6.70 6.62 -8.67
CA GLN A 256 -6.39 6.46 -10.09
C GLN A 256 -5.78 5.08 -10.39
N ALA A 257 -4.85 4.60 -9.56
CA ALA A 257 -4.16 3.34 -9.78
C ALA A 257 -5.09 2.11 -9.73
N TYR A 258 -6.16 2.20 -8.92
CA TYR A 258 -7.21 1.18 -8.78
C TYR A 258 -8.49 1.49 -9.55
N TYR A 259 -8.49 2.55 -10.36
CA TYR A 259 -9.63 3.00 -11.17
C TYR A 259 -10.92 3.15 -10.36
N LYS A 260 -10.82 3.74 -9.16
CA LYS A 260 -11.92 3.78 -8.20
C LYS A 260 -13.09 4.62 -8.70
N SER A 261 -14.31 4.13 -8.48
CA SER A 261 -15.52 4.91 -8.64
C SER A 261 -15.62 5.98 -7.54
N LYS A 262 -16.56 6.92 -7.72
CA LYS A 262 -16.88 7.92 -6.69
C LYS A 262 -17.26 7.27 -5.36
N GLU A 263 -18.02 6.19 -5.40
CA GLU A 263 -18.47 5.45 -4.22
C GLU A 263 -17.30 4.79 -3.49
N GLU A 264 -16.37 4.17 -4.24
CA GLU A 264 -15.14 3.60 -3.67
C GLU A 264 -14.22 4.67 -3.06
N ILE A 265 -14.21 5.89 -3.61
CA ILE A 265 -13.47 7.04 -3.04
C ILE A 265 -14.16 7.58 -1.79
N GLN A 266 -15.50 7.61 -1.78
CA GLN A 266 -16.28 7.98 -0.60
C GLN A 266 -16.02 7.00 0.54
N GLU A 267 -16.02 5.70 0.27
CA GLU A 267 -15.72 4.65 1.26
C GLU A 267 -14.34 4.85 1.89
N MET A 268 -13.30 5.11 1.08
CA MET A 268 -11.96 5.43 1.61
C MET A 268 -11.97 6.63 2.57
N TRP A 269 -12.74 7.67 2.26
CA TRP A 269 -12.83 8.85 3.12
C TRP A 269 -13.66 8.59 4.38
N ASP A 270 -14.74 7.83 4.26
CA ASP A 270 -15.61 7.47 5.37
C ASP A 270 -14.87 6.59 6.39
N GLU A 271 -14.01 5.67 5.95
CA GLU A 271 -13.14 4.86 6.81
C GLU A 271 -12.18 5.74 7.64
N GLU A 272 -11.52 6.72 7.01
CA GLU A 272 -10.66 7.67 7.72
C GLU A 272 -11.46 8.51 8.72
N LEU A 273 -12.65 8.96 8.33
CA LEU A 273 -13.55 9.70 9.21
C LEU A 273 -14.07 8.86 10.37
N GLN A 274 -14.28 7.55 10.20
CA GLN A 274 -14.74 6.67 11.27
C GLN A 274 -13.72 6.65 12.41
N LEU A 275 -12.45 6.44 12.11
CA LEU A 275 -11.39 6.46 13.12
C LEU A 275 -11.16 7.86 13.70
N LEU A 276 -11.15 8.89 12.85
CA LEU A 276 -10.93 10.28 13.27
C LEU A 276 -12.05 10.80 14.20
N ASN A 277 -13.30 10.40 13.94
CA ASN A 277 -14.45 10.79 14.76
C ASN A 277 -14.65 9.89 16.00
N ASN A 278 -13.86 8.82 16.17
CA ASN A 278 -13.97 7.97 17.35
C ASN A 278 -13.55 8.77 18.61
N PRO A 279 -14.45 9.00 19.58
CA PRO A 279 -14.16 9.82 20.76
C PRO A 279 -13.12 9.19 21.70
N THR A 280 -12.81 7.90 21.51
CA THR A 280 -11.83 7.16 22.30
C THR A 280 -10.43 7.19 21.68
N VAL A 281 -10.28 7.77 20.48
CA VAL A 281 -9.01 7.81 19.77
C VAL A 281 -7.95 8.59 20.56
N LYS A 282 -6.79 7.97 20.74
CA LYS A 282 -5.67 8.50 21.51
C LYS A 282 -4.39 8.35 20.70
N PRO A 283 -3.96 9.41 19.99
CA PRO A 283 -2.65 9.45 19.37
C PRO A 283 -1.54 9.21 20.40
N GLN A 284 -0.58 8.36 20.06
CA GLN A 284 0.56 8.06 20.92
C GLN A 284 1.75 8.99 20.61
N ALA A 285 2.70 9.08 21.55
CA ALA A 285 3.94 9.81 21.30
C ALA A 285 4.82 9.04 20.30
N VAL A 286 5.40 9.75 19.34
CA VAL A 286 6.39 9.21 18.41
C VAL A 286 7.72 9.07 19.15
N LYS A 287 8.11 7.84 19.47
CA LYS A 287 9.33 7.48 20.19
C LYS A 287 9.86 6.14 19.71
N ASP A 288 11.09 5.79 20.11
CA ASP A 288 11.70 4.49 19.85
C ASP A 288 11.60 4.10 18.36
N TYR A 289 11.92 5.04 17.47
CA TYR A 289 11.84 4.86 16.02
C TYR A 289 13.23 4.79 15.38
N GLU A 290 13.26 4.34 14.14
CA GLU A 290 14.36 4.53 13.21
C GLU A 290 13.82 5.15 11.91
N LEU A 291 14.64 6.00 11.30
CA LEU A 291 14.39 6.55 9.98
C LEU A 291 14.78 5.52 8.93
N VAL A 292 13.83 5.14 8.07
CA VAL A 292 14.10 4.27 6.92
C VAL A 292 13.76 4.94 5.61
N PHE A 293 14.42 4.46 4.56
CA PHE A 293 14.27 4.94 3.20
C PHE A 293 13.67 3.87 2.31
N TYR A 294 12.85 4.31 1.37
CA TYR A 294 12.26 3.54 0.29
C TYR A 294 12.41 4.33 -1.01
N VAL A 295 12.13 3.70 -2.14
CA VAL A 295 12.26 4.27 -3.49
C VAL A 295 13.65 4.89 -3.68
N GLN A 296 14.70 4.13 -3.33
CA GLN A 296 16.10 4.56 -3.45
C GLN A 296 16.38 5.93 -2.78
N GLY A 297 15.76 6.18 -1.64
CA GLY A 297 15.91 7.44 -0.89
C GLY A 297 14.83 8.49 -1.19
N GLY A 298 13.93 8.24 -2.15
CA GLY A 298 12.84 9.18 -2.49
C GLY A 298 11.74 9.27 -1.43
N VAL A 299 11.53 8.20 -0.66
CA VAL A 299 10.51 8.11 0.38
C VAL A 299 11.17 7.83 1.73
N VAL A 300 10.68 8.49 2.77
CA VAL A 300 11.11 8.33 4.16
C VAL A 300 9.95 7.89 5.04
N PHE A 301 10.26 7.11 6.07
CA PHE A 301 9.28 6.58 7.01
C PHE A 301 9.92 6.44 8.40
N LEU A 302 9.21 6.84 9.44
CA LEU A 302 9.58 6.52 10.82
C LEU A 302 8.92 5.21 11.22
N ARG A 303 9.70 4.14 11.29
CA ARG A 303 9.23 2.84 11.79
C ARG A 303 9.64 2.63 13.24
N PHE A 304 8.87 1.85 13.99
CA PHE A 304 9.28 1.42 15.32
C PHE A 304 10.60 0.65 15.28
N LYS A 305 11.48 0.95 16.22
CA LYS A 305 12.79 0.33 16.44
C LYS A 305 12.61 -0.86 17.37
N THR A 306 12.04 -1.95 16.86
CA THR A 306 11.89 -3.19 17.63
C THR A 306 12.13 -4.39 16.74
N LYS A 307 12.98 -5.31 17.23
CA LYS A 307 13.27 -6.58 16.54
C LYS A 307 12.52 -7.77 17.14
N ASP A 308 11.98 -7.64 18.36
CA ASP A 308 11.48 -8.79 19.14
C ASP A 308 9.95 -8.97 19.06
N ASP A 309 9.16 -7.89 19.20
CA ASP A 309 7.71 -7.97 19.06
C ASP A 309 7.29 -7.83 17.59
N LEU A 310 6.79 -8.93 17.03
CA LEU A 310 6.35 -9.01 15.64
C LEU A 310 5.15 -8.10 15.34
N PHE A 311 4.33 -7.74 16.34
CA PHE A 311 3.19 -6.84 16.17
C PHE A 311 3.63 -5.43 15.77
N TYR A 312 4.73 -4.92 16.35
CA TYR A 312 5.27 -3.59 16.04
C TYR A 312 6.30 -3.58 14.92
N ARG A 313 6.68 -4.75 14.41
CA ARG A 313 7.75 -4.88 13.44
C ARG A 313 7.38 -4.23 12.10
N ASN A 314 8.23 -3.32 11.62
CA ASN A 314 7.95 -2.48 10.44
C ASN A 314 6.58 -1.78 10.51
N GLU A 315 6.11 -1.46 11.72
CA GLU A 315 4.98 -0.56 11.90
C GLU A 315 5.44 0.89 12.00
N CYS A 316 4.55 1.80 11.61
CA CYS A 316 4.78 3.22 11.73
C CYS A 316 4.88 3.64 13.19
N ALA A 317 5.88 4.47 13.52
CA ALA A 317 5.99 5.08 14.84
C ALA A 317 4.88 6.13 15.13
N GLY A 318 4.10 6.50 14.11
CA GLY A 318 2.86 7.25 14.23
C GLY A 318 1.68 6.30 14.35
N MET A 319 1.04 6.28 15.53
CA MET A 319 -0.08 5.39 15.82
C MET A 319 -1.14 6.05 16.72
N VAL A 320 -2.32 5.44 16.74
CA VAL A 320 -3.39 5.70 17.71
C VAL A 320 -3.77 4.43 18.44
N LYS A 321 -4.30 4.60 19.65
CA LYS A 321 -5.12 3.61 20.34
C LYS A 321 -6.57 4.05 20.28
N ALA A 322 -7.50 3.12 20.12
CA ALA A 322 -8.93 3.39 20.15
C ALA A 322 -9.68 2.21 20.79
N ILE A 323 -10.94 2.42 21.12
CA ILE A 323 -11.82 1.38 21.64
C ILE A 323 -12.88 1.07 20.59
N GLU A 324 -13.04 -0.22 20.28
CA GLU A 324 -14.08 -0.76 19.42
C GLU A 324 -14.66 -2.01 20.09
N TYR A 325 -15.98 -2.12 20.14
CA TYR A 325 -16.71 -3.18 20.86
C TYR A 325 -16.28 -3.41 22.32
N GLY A 326 -15.73 -2.39 22.98
CA GLY A 326 -15.27 -2.46 24.38
C GLY A 326 -13.84 -2.96 24.56
N GLU A 327 -13.12 -3.25 23.48
CA GLU A 327 -11.73 -3.66 23.49
C GLU A 327 -10.83 -2.54 22.94
N GLU A 328 -9.66 -2.33 23.55
CA GLU A 328 -8.66 -1.40 23.02
C GLU A 328 -7.93 -2.07 21.86
N TYR A 329 -7.81 -1.37 20.75
CA TYR A 329 -7.02 -1.77 19.58
C TYR A 329 -6.06 -0.64 19.19
N GLU A 330 -5.04 -1.02 18.43
CA GLU A 330 -4.00 -0.12 17.95
C GLU A 330 -4.06 -0.01 16.44
N THR A 331 -3.82 1.19 15.91
CA THR A 331 -3.76 1.43 14.47
C THR A 331 -2.54 2.27 14.15
N PHE A 332 -1.77 1.82 13.17
CA PHE A 332 -0.55 2.46 12.69
C PHE A 332 -0.85 3.19 11.38
N PHE A 333 -0.34 4.42 11.24
CA PHE A 333 -0.60 5.21 10.04
C PHE A 333 0.39 4.89 8.90
N GLY A 334 -0.07 4.92 7.66
CA GLY A 334 0.79 4.82 6.47
C GLY A 334 1.54 6.12 6.13
N LEU A 335 2.27 6.71 7.08
CA LEU A 335 2.96 8.00 6.90
C LEU A 335 4.28 7.88 6.10
N TYR A 336 4.23 7.27 4.92
CA TYR A 336 5.32 7.29 3.96
C TYR A 336 5.36 8.68 3.33
N LEU A 337 6.48 9.39 3.49
CA LEU A 337 6.58 10.79 3.07
C LEU A 337 7.62 10.93 1.96
N TYR A 338 7.34 11.76 0.97
CA TYR A 338 8.29 12.15 -0.07
C TYR A 338 8.36 13.67 -0.21
N ALA A 339 9.39 14.16 -0.89
CA ALA A 339 9.47 15.54 -1.33
C ALA A 339 9.54 15.59 -2.86
N PRO A 340 8.67 16.34 -3.56
CA PRO A 340 8.75 16.47 -5.01
C PRO A 340 10.08 17.07 -5.45
N LYS A 341 10.66 16.60 -6.56
CA LYS A 341 11.88 17.22 -7.14
C LYS A 341 11.70 18.71 -7.44
N LYS A 342 10.51 19.10 -7.89
CA LYS A 342 10.19 20.49 -8.22
C LYS A 342 10.21 21.34 -6.94
N GLY A 343 11.12 22.31 -6.88
CA GLY A 343 11.26 23.20 -5.74
C GLY A 343 12.03 22.62 -4.55
N PHE A 344 12.60 21.42 -4.69
CA PHE A 344 13.42 20.80 -3.64
C PHE A 344 14.80 21.45 -3.53
N THR A 345 15.20 21.75 -2.29
CA THR A 345 16.60 21.97 -1.93
C THR A 345 16.92 21.19 -0.66
N LYS A 346 18.20 20.90 -0.41
CA LYS A 346 18.62 20.20 0.81
C LYS A 346 18.31 20.95 2.12
N LYS A 347 17.97 22.23 2.05
CA LYS A 347 17.61 23.07 3.22
C LYS A 347 16.11 23.28 3.35
N GLU A 348 15.43 23.44 2.22
CA GLU A 348 14.02 23.78 2.13
C GLU A 348 13.30 22.83 1.19
N PHE A 349 12.35 22.09 1.76
CA PHE A 349 11.47 21.15 1.08
C PHE A 349 10.21 20.91 1.93
N THR A 350 9.15 20.47 1.25
CA THR A 350 7.87 20.09 1.84
C THR A 350 7.70 18.59 1.71
N LEU A 351 7.23 17.95 2.79
CA LEU A 351 6.91 16.53 2.82
C LEU A 351 5.43 16.32 2.48
N ILE A 352 5.16 15.35 1.62
CA ILE A 352 3.84 14.95 1.14
C ILE A 352 3.67 13.46 1.38
N MET A 353 2.47 13.02 1.75
CA MET A 353 2.16 11.60 1.90
C MET A 353 2.12 10.91 0.52
N SER A 354 2.83 9.79 0.39
CA SER A 354 3.00 9.02 -0.85
C SER A 354 1.76 8.24 -1.25
#